data_AF-G6Y2R6-F1
#
_entry.id   AF-G6Y2R6-F1
#
_cell.length_a   1.000
_cell.length_b   1.000
_cell.length_c   1.000
_cell.angle_alpha   90.00
_cell.angle_beta   90.00
_cell.angle_gamma   90.00
#
_symmetry.space_group_name_H-M   'P 1'
#
loop_
_entity.id
_entity.type
_entity.pdbx_description
1 polymer ?
#
loop_
_entity_poly.entity_id
_entity_poly.type
_entity_poly.pdbx_seq_one_letter_code
_entity_poly.pdbx_strand_id
1 'polypeptide(L)'
;MGNYHVRFRGRGRGQSHREPSPLPDGVEDFEEITIRHSKYAASRFALEAEPALIQFADSSPMPFVNGIKTARQRIVARDDEDRQGFLRKCGFSKSETTKIIDTVLMEEGRPPESIFDFVQGITRVARDKPHQDVRLDTEGKAKKLLDFAA
;
A
#
# COMPACT_ATOMS: atom_id res chain seq x y z
N MET A 1 -12.42 -3.77 -1.99
CA MET A 1 -12.45 -2.35 -2.37
C MET A 1 -11.01 -1.88 -2.29
N GLY A 2 -10.38 -1.53 -3.41
CA GLY A 2 -9.15 -0.73 -3.32
C GLY A 2 -9.49 0.57 -2.57
N ASN A 3 -8.56 1.14 -1.84
CA ASN A 3 -8.79 2.37 -1.08
C ASN A 3 -8.83 3.58 -2.01
N TYR A 4 -9.68 3.57 -3.03
CA TYR A 4 -9.90 4.69 -3.93
C TYR A 4 -10.38 5.89 -3.12
N HIS A 5 -9.61 6.98 -3.17
CA HIS A 5 -9.89 8.21 -2.45
C HIS A 5 -9.89 9.37 -3.44
N VAL A 6 -11.00 10.09 -3.49
CA VAL A 6 -11.08 11.37 -4.18
C VAL A 6 -11.06 12.47 -3.12
N ARG A 7 -10.08 13.37 -3.19
CA ARG A 7 -10.00 14.54 -2.31
C ARG A 7 -10.32 15.80 -3.10
N PHE A 8 -11.24 16.59 -2.56
CA PHE A 8 -11.61 17.89 -3.12
C PHE A 8 -11.07 19.03 -2.27
N ARG A 9 -10.37 19.98 -2.89
CA ARG A 9 -9.77 21.11 -2.18
C ARG A 9 -10.17 22.45 -2.78
N GLY A 10 -10.88 23.26 -1.98
CA GLY A 10 -11.19 24.66 -2.28
C GLY A 10 -10.12 25.61 -1.74
N ARG A 11 -9.50 26.44 -2.60
CA ARG A 11 -8.54 27.48 -2.17
C ARG A 11 -9.18 28.87 -2.19
N GLY A 12 -9.33 29.50 -1.03
CA GLY A 12 -9.82 30.87 -0.88
C GLY A 12 -8.78 31.94 -1.21
N ARG A 13 -9.20 33.18 -1.50
CA ARG A 13 -8.27 34.33 -1.68
C ARG A 13 -7.48 34.57 -0.39
N GLY A 14 -6.16 34.76 -0.51
CA GLY A 14 -5.27 35.06 0.63
C GLY A 14 -4.67 33.85 1.35
N GLN A 15 -4.98 32.61 0.95
CA GLN A 15 -4.37 31.42 1.56
C GLN A 15 -2.99 31.12 0.95
N SER A 16 -1.93 31.23 1.76
CA SER A 16 -0.58 30.76 1.44
C SER A 16 -0.55 29.26 1.14
N HIS A 17 0.56 28.76 0.58
CA HIS A 17 0.75 27.33 0.27
C HIS A 17 0.63 26.52 1.58
N ARG A 18 -0.56 26.00 1.89
CA ARG A 18 -0.70 24.90 2.86
C ARG A 18 -0.28 23.63 2.13
N GLU A 19 0.80 23.01 2.58
CA GLU A 19 1.12 21.63 2.19
C GLU A 19 -0.12 20.75 2.38
N PRO A 20 -0.46 19.91 1.39
CA PRO A 20 -1.57 18.99 1.53
C PRO A 20 -1.31 18.08 2.73
N SER A 21 -2.36 17.76 3.49
CA SER A 21 -2.25 16.73 4.52
C SER A 21 -1.75 15.44 3.87
N PRO A 22 -0.79 14.73 4.47
CA PRO A 22 -0.33 13.46 3.94
C PRO A 22 -1.53 12.53 3.69
N LEU A 23 -1.42 11.71 2.66
CA LEU A 23 -2.44 10.69 2.41
C LEU A 23 -2.42 9.69 3.57
N PRO A 24 -3.57 9.09 3.91
CA PRO A 24 -3.60 7.94 4.79
C PRO A 24 -2.67 6.85 4.25
N ASP A 25 -1.95 6.17 5.15
CA ASP A 25 -1.08 5.05 4.80
C ASP A 25 -1.92 3.97 4.06
N GLY A 26 -1.45 3.50 2.90
CA GLY A 26 -2.11 2.43 2.14
C GLY A 26 -3.26 2.87 1.23
N VAL A 27 -3.34 4.14 0.84
CA VAL A 27 -4.19 4.59 -0.27
C VAL A 27 -3.56 4.19 -1.60
N GLU A 28 -4.38 3.62 -2.48
CA GLU A 28 -4.04 3.29 -3.87
C GLU A 28 -4.95 4.09 -4.81
N ASP A 29 -4.45 4.39 -6.02
CA ASP A 29 -5.18 5.12 -7.06
C ASP A 29 -5.85 6.42 -6.56
N PHE A 30 -5.07 7.24 -5.84
CA PHE A 30 -5.54 8.51 -5.30
C PHE A 30 -5.66 9.58 -6.39
N GLU A 31 -6.82 10.22 -6.45
CA GLU A 31 -7.07 11.37 -7.33
C GLU A 31 -7.43 12.62 -6.51
N GLU A 32 -6.73 13.73 -6.77
CA GLU A 32 -7.02 15.03 -6.15
C GLU A 32 -7.48 16.05 -7.19
N ILE A 33 -8.66 16.64 -6.94
CA ILE A 33 -9.18 17.76 -7.73
C ILE A 33 -9.02 19.04 -6.91
N THR A 34 -8.18 19.94 -7.40
CA THR A 34 -7.89 21.23 -6.75
C THR A 34 -8.54 22.38 -7.50
N ILE A 35 -9.53 23.04 -6.87
CA ILE A 35 -10.25 24.14 -7.49
C ILE A 35 -10.10 25.42 -6.68
N ARG A 36 -9.66 26.48 -7.36
CA ARG A 36 -9.59 27.83 -6.77
C ARG A 36 -10.99 28.43 -6.67
N HIS A 37 -11.31 29.05 -5.54
CA HIS A 37 -12.57 29.76 -5.37
C HIS A 37 -12.68 30.93 -6.37
N SER A 38 -13.66 30.83 -7.26
CA SER A 38 -13.97 31.84 -8.27
C SER A 38 -15.47 31.79 -8.60
N LYS A 39 -15.97 32.78 -9.37
CA LYS A 39 -17.36 32.84 -9.82
C LYS A 39 -17.83 31.57 -10.53
N TYR A 40 -16.94 30.84 -11.20
CA TYR A 40 -17.23 29.62 -11.96
C TYR A 40 -16.65 28.36 -11.32
N ALA A 41 -16.29 28.40 -10.02
CA ALA A 41 -15.71 27.26 -9.34
C ALA A 41 -16.66 26.05 -9.29
N ALA A 42 -17.95 26.27 -9.04
CA ALA A 42 -18.94 25.20 -9.02
C ALA A 42 -19.10 24.52 -10.39
N SER A 43 -19.13 25.29 -11.47
CA SER A 43 -19.22 24.74 -12.83
C SER A 43 -17.96 23.95 -13.21
N ARG A 44 -16.77 24.43 -12.83
CA ARG A 44 -15.51 23.69 -13.05
C ARG A 44 -15.44 22.42 -12.21
N PHE A 45 -15.93 22.47 -10.98
CA PHE A 45 -16.05 21.30 -10.12
C PHE A 45 -16.92 20.23 -10.77
N ALA A 46 -18.11 20.59 -11.27
CA ALA A 46 -18.97 19.62 -11.92
C ALA A 46 -18.26 18.97 -13.13
N LEU A 47 -17.64 19.77 -14.00
CA LEU A 47 -16.94 19.26 -15.17
C LEU A 47 -15.71 18.39 -14.85
N GLU A 48 -14.97 18.69 -13.78
CA GLU A 48 -13.77 17.95 -13.40
C GLU A 48 -14.09 16.73 -12.51
N ALA A 49 -15.07 16.84 -11.61
CA ALA A 49 -15.44 15.77 -10.68
C ALA A 49 -16.34 14.71 -11.31
N GLU A 50 -17.22 15.07 -12.25
CA GLU A 50 -18.12 14.13 -12.91
C GLU A 50 -17.39 12.93 -13.55
N PRO A 51 -16.35 13.10 -14.40
CA PRO A 51 -15.64 11.96 -14.97
C PRO A 51 -14.90 11.13 -13.90
N ALA A 52 -14.33 11.75 -12.88
CA ALA A 52 -13.65 11.06 -11.78
C ALA A 52 -14.64 10.21 -10.95
N LEU A 53 -15.83 10.74 -10.68
CA LEU A 53 -16.89 10.02 -9.97
C LEU A 53 -17.48 8.86 -10.80
N ILE A 54 -17.60 9.04 -12.12
CA ILE A 54 -18.02 7.96 -13.03
C ILE A 54 -16.97 6.85 -13.06
N GLN A 55 -15.69 7.19 -13.26
CA GLN A 55 -14.60 6.20 -13.24
C GLN A 55 -14.52 5.46 -11.91
N PHE A 56 -14.72 6.16 -10.79
CA PHE A 56 -14.80 5.54 -9.48
C PHE A 56 -15.99 4.59 -9.36
N ALA A 57 -17.17 4.98 -9.84
CA ALA A 57 -18.38 4.15 -9.79
C ALA A 57 -18.27 2.89 -10.65
N ASP A 58 -17.60 2.99 -11.80
CA ASP A 58 -17.34 1.88 -12.72
C ASP A 58 -16.11 1.06 -12.33
N SER A 59 -15.30 1.54 -11.38
CA SER A 59 -14.09 0.85 -10.94
C SER A 59 -14.43 -0.48 -10.27
N SER A 60 -13.66 -1.52 -10.62
CA SER A 60 -13.84 -2.86 -10.09
C SER A 60 -12.74 -3.18 -9.08
N PRO A 61 -13.06 -3.80 -7.93
CA PRO A 61 -12.04 -4.30 -7.00
C PRO A 61 -11.34 -5.57 -7.49
N MET A 62 -11.74 -6.13 -8.64
CA MET A 62 -11.24 -7.40 -9.15
C MET A 62 -9.73 -7.42 -9.41
N PRO A 63 -9.07 -6.38 -9.95
CA PRO A 63 -7.62 -6.34 -10.11
C PRO A 63 -6.90 -6.55 -8.77
N PHE A 64 -7.31 -5.84 -7.72
CA PHE A 64 -6.77 -6.01 -6.37
C PHE A 64 -6.97 -7.44 -5.85
N VAL A 65 -8.20 -7.97 -5.93
CA VAL A 65 -8.50 -9.34 -5.49
C VAL A 65 -7.66 -10.37 -6.25
N ASN A 66 -7.48 -10.17 -7.55
CA ASN A 66 -6.66 -11.03 -8.39
C ASN A 66 -5.18 -10.92 -8.01
N GLY A 67 -4.65 -9.73 -7.76
CA GLY A 67 -3.28 -9.52 -7.28
C GLY A 67 -3.01 -10.27 -5.98
N ILE A 68 -3.93 -10.20 -5.00
CA ILE A 68 -3.83 -10.98 -3.75
C ILE A 68 -3.85 -12.49 -4.02
N LYS A 69 -4.73 -12.96 -4.92
CA LYS A 69 -4.76 -14.38 -5.30
C LYS A 69 -3.44 -14.82 -5.93
N THR A 70 -2.88 -14.03 -6.84
CA THR A 70 -1.59 -14.30 -7.48
C THR A 70 -0.46 -14.34 -6.45
N ALA A 71 -0.43 -13.37 -5.52
CA ALA A 71 0.57 -13.33 -4.43
C ALA A 71 0.50 -14.56 -3.51
N ARG A 72 -0.70 -15.07 -3.22
CA ARG A 72 -0.88 -16.30 -2.43
C ARG A 72 -0.44 -17.56 -3.20
N GLN A 73 -0.63 -17.59 -4.51
CA GLN A 73 -0.24 -18.73 -5.36
C GLN A 73 1.25 -18.72 -5.70
N ARG A 74 1.91 -17.57 -5.64
CA ARG A 74 3.31 -17.41 -6.01
C ARG A 74 4.24 -17.88 -4.88
N ILE A 75 4.59 -19.16 -4.91
CA ILE A 75 5.57 -19.78 -4.02
C ILE A 75 6.99 -19.34 -4.39
N VAL A 76 7.72 -18.80 -3.42
CA VAL A 76 9.08 -18.26 -3.59
C VAL A 76 10.13 -18.93 -2.70
N ALA A 77 9.70 -19.73 -1.71
CA ALA A 77 10.60 -20.50 -0.86
C ALA A 77 9.97 -21.84 -0.46
N ARG A 78 10.74 -22.92 -0.48
CA ARG A 78 10.28 -24.27 -0.05
C ARG A 78 11.02 -24.79 1.17
N ASP A 79 12.29 -24.42 1.32
CA ASP A 79 13.15 -24.77 2.46
C ASP A 79 13.65 -23.53 3.22
N ASP A 80 14.40 -23.75 4.29
CA ASP A 80 14.86 -22.68 5.17
C ASP A 80 15.96 -21.82 4.51
N GLU A 81 16.81 -22.42 3.69
CA GLU A 81 17.81 -21.71 2.90
C GLU A 81 17.14 -20.74 1.91
N ASP A 82 16.10 -21.17 1.21
CA ASP A 82 15.32 -20.34 0.29
C ASP A 82 14.66 -19.17 1.03
N ARG A 83 14.04 -19.42 2.18
CA ARG A 83 13.38 -18.38 3.00
C ARG A 83 14.36 -17.30 3.41
N GLN A 84 15.51 -17.71 3.91
CA GLN A 84 16.57 -16.79 4.30
C GLN A 84 17.12 -16.04 3.09
N GLY A 85 17.45 -16.75 2.02
CA GLY A 85 17.99 -16.19 0.78
C GLY A 85 17.05 -15.17 0.14
N PHE A 86 15.75 -15.45 0.12
CA PHE A 86 14.72 -14.53 -0.38
C PHE A 86 14.71 -13.21 0.40
N LEU A 87 14.56 -13.28 1.72
CA LEU A 87 14.53 -12.08 2.57
C LEU A 87 15.86 -11.31 2.53
N ARG A 88 17.00 -11.99 2.38
CA ARG A 88 18.29 -11.30 2.18
C ARG A 88 18.36 -10.53 0.88
N LYS A 89 17.87 -11.09 -0.22
CA LYS A 89 17.77 -10.39 -1.51
C LYS A 89 16.84 -9.17 -1.43
N CYS A 90 15.83 -9.23 -0.57
CA CYS A 90 14.94 -8.09 -0.27
C CYS A 90 15.56 -7.04 0.66
N GLY A 91 16.81 -7.21 1.10
CA GLY A 91 17.53 -6.23 1.91
C GLY A 91 17.16 -6.27 3.40
N PHE A 92 16.79 -7.43 3.93
CA PHE A 92 16.62 -7.64 5.37
C PHE A 92 17.92 -8.15 6.03
N SER A 93 18.15 -7.72 7.26
CA SER A 93 19.28 -8.21 8.09
C SER A 93 19.03 -9.63 8.61
N LYS A 94 20.04 -10.27 9.21
CA LYS A 94 19.93 -11.68 9.67
C LYS A 94 18.86 -11.82 10.73
N SER A 95 18.92 -10.91 11.71
CA SER A 95 17.98 -10.84 12.82
C SER A 95 16.56 -10.56 12.33
N GLU A 96 16.38 -9.64 11.38
CA GLU A 96 15.06 -9.37 10.79
C GLU A 96 14.52 -10.58 10.03
N THR A 97 15.37 -11.27 9.25
CA THR A 97 14.98 -12.49 8.53
C THR A 97 14.45 -13.56 9.47
N THR A 98 15.21 -13.90 10.52
CA THR A 98 14.77 -14.88 11.53
C THR A 98 13.48 -14.42 12.20
N LYS A 99 13.40 -13.15 12.63
CA LYS A 99 12.20 -12.60 13.26
C LYS A 99 10.96 -12.71 12.36
N ILE A 100 11.09 -12.41 11.06
CA ILE A 100 9.97 -12.50 10.10
C ILE A 100 9.51 -13.95 9.95
N ILE A 101 10.43 -14.89 9.76
CA ILE A 101 10.09 -16.32 9.59
C ILE A 101 9.41 -16.85 10.86
N ASP A 102 9.96 -16.57 12.03
CA ASP A 102 9.40 -17.00 13.32
C ASP A 102 8.02 -16.38 13.57
N THR A 103 7.83 -15.11 13.18
CA THR A 103 6.54 -14.41 13.31
C THR A 103 5.47 -15.10 12.46
N VAL A 104 5.78 -15.43 11.21
CA VAL A 104 4.82 -16.15 10.34
C VAL A 104 4.55 -17.54 10.89
N LEU A 105 5.58 -18.27 11.32
CA LEU A 105 5.41 -19.60 11.91
C LEU A 105 4.51 -19.57 13.16
N MET A 106 4.68 -18.56 14.02
CA MET A 106 3.91 -18.41 15.25
C MET A 106 2.44 -18.03 14.97
N GLU A 107 2.19 -17.13 14.01
CA GLU A 107 0.83 -16.64 13.73
C GLU A 107 0.02 -17.57 12.80
N GLU A 108 0.68 -18.16 11.79
CA GLU A 108 0.02 -18.99 10.75
C GLU A 108 0.19 -20.49 11.00
N GLY A 109 1.02 -20.91 11.95
CA GLY A 109 1.30 -22.31 12.27
C GLY A 109 2.13 -23.05 11.21
N ARG A 110 2.64 -22.34 10.20
CA ARG A 110 3.51 -22.87 9.14
C ARG A 110 4.54 -21.81 8.72
N PRO A 111 5.72 -22.22 8.25
CA PRO A 111 6.71 -21.27 7.76
C PRO A 111 6.23 -20.59 6.46
N PRO A 112 6.74 -19.39 6.13
CA PRO A 112 6.35 -18.67 4.92
C PRO A 112 6.82 -19.40 3.67
N GLU A 113 5.96 -19.44 2.65
CA GLU A 113 6.25 -20.06 1.35
C GLU A 113 5.89 -19.14 0.18
N SER A 114 4.74 -18.46 0.28
CA SER A 114 4.24 -17.55 -0.76
C SER A 114 4.67 -16.09 -0.54
N ILE A 115 4.64 -15.28 -1.61
CA ILE A 115 4.85 -13.83 -1.50
C ILE A 115 3.92 -13.23 -0.45
N PHE A 116 2.65 -13.65 -0.44
CA PHE A 116 1.68 -13.18 0.53
C PHE A 116 2.10 -13.46 1.98
N ASP A 117 2.61 -14.66 2.27
CA ASP A 117 3.07 -15.03 3.62
C ASP A 117 4.23 -14.12 4.08
N PHE A 118 5.19 -13.85 3.19
CA PHE A 118 6.29 -12.93 3.50
C PHE A 118 5.81 -11.50 3.73
N VAL A 119 4.85 -11.02 2.93
CA VAL A 119 4.24 -9.68 3.12
C VAL A 119 3.54 -9.58 4.47
N GLN A 120 2.78 -10.60 4.88
CA GLN A 120 2.15 -10.64 6.21
C GLN A 120 3.21 -10.61 7.32
N GLY A 121 4.26 -11.43 7.22
CA GLY A 121 5.34 -11.46 8.19
C GLY A 121 6.07 -10.11 8.33
N ILE A 122 6.42 -9.48 7.20
CA ILE A 122 7.11 -8.18 7.19
C ILE A 122 6.22 -7.11 7.82
N THR A 123 4.95 -7.02 7.42
CA THR A 123 4.02 -6.01 7.93
C THR A 123 3.69 -6.22 9.40
N ARG A 124 3.58 -7.47 9.86
CA ARG A 124 3.43 -7.79 11.28
C ARG A 124 4.63 -7.32 12.10
N VAL A 125 5.85 -7.57 11.64
CA VAL A 125 7.09 -7.11 12.30
C VAL A 125 7.19 -5.58 12.27
N ALA A 126 6.73 -4.94 11.21
CA ALA A 126 6.73 -3.48 11.09
C ALA A 126 5.88 -2.79 12.18
N ARG A 127 4.76 -3.40 12.59
CA ARG A 127 3.88 -2.86 13.65
C ARG A 127 4.58 -2.68 15.00
N ASP A 128 5.63 -3.45 15.28
CA ASP A 128 6.39 -3.33 16.52
C ASP A 128 7.44 -2.19 16.48
N LYS A 129 7.64 -1.53 15.33
CA LYS A 129 8.64 -0.47 15.19
C LYS A 129 8.12 0.83 15.83
N PRO A 130 8.86 1.41 16.81
CA PRO A 130 8.41 2.61 17.51
C PRO A 130 8.49 3.87 16.66
N HIS A 131 9.42 3.89 15.69
CA HIS A 131 9.67 5.04 14.83
C HIS A 131 8.95 4.87 13.48
N GLN A 132 8.16 5.88 13.11
CA GLN A 132 7.26 5.86 11.96
C GLN A 132 8.00 5.70 10.63
N ASP A 133 9.09 6.43 10.44
CA ASP A 133 9.97 6.33 9.28
C ASP A 133 10.47 4.90 9.07
N VAL A 134 10.97 4.26 10.13
CA VAL A 134 11.47 2.89 10.06
C VAL A 134 10.33 1.88 9.80
N ARG A 135 9.13 2.14 10.34
CA ARG A 135 7.93 1.35 10.02
C ARG A 135 7.60 1.46 8.53
N LEU A 136 7.50 2.67 8.00
CA LEU A 136 7.16 2.94 6.60
C LEU A 136 8.18 2.35 5.63
N ASP A 137 9.48 2.40 5.94
CA ASP A 137 10.51 1.75 5.12
C ASP A 137 10.31 0.23 5.05
N THR A 138 9.87 -0.37 6.14
CA THR A 138 9.63 -1.82 6.25
C THR A 138 8.37 -2.22 5.49
N GLU A 139 7.28 -1.46 5.67
CA GLU A 139 6.02 -1.64 4.93
C GLU A 139 6.22 -1.37 3.43
N GLY A 140 7.06 -0.41 3.06
CA GLY A 140 7.43 -0.12 1.67
C GLY A 140 8.15 -1.28 1.00
N LYS A 141 9.02 -2.02 1.71
CA LYS A 141 9.60 -3.27 1.20
C LYS A 141 8.54 -4.34 0.97
N ALA A 142 7.58 -4.49 1.89
CA ALA A 142 6.48 -5.43 1.74
C ALA A 142 5.58 -5.08 0.54
N LYS A 143 5.27 -3.79 0.35
CA LYS A 143 4.50 -3.31 -0.80
C LYS A 143 5.17 -3.67 -2.13
N LYS A 144 6.47 -3.42 -2.27
CA LYS A 144 7.22 -3.78 -3.49
C LYS A 144 7.15 -5.28 -3.82
N LEU A 145 7.09 -6.14 -2.79
CA LEU A 145 6.93 -7.58 -3.00
C LEU A 145 5.53 -7.93 -3.51
N LEU A 146 4.51 -7.26 -2.96
CA LEU A 146 3.14 -7.44 -3.40
C LEU A 146 2.94 -6.94 -4.84
N ASP A 147 3.49 -5.77 -5.17
CA ASP A 147 3.45 -5.17 -6.52
C ASP A 147 4.15 -6.05 -7.56
N PHE A 148 5.20 -6.79 -7.17
CA PHE A 148 5.87 -7.75 -8.07
C PHE A 148 5.00 -8.97 -8.39
N ALA A 149 4.03 -9.29 -7.54
CA ALA A 149 3.15 -10.45 -7.70
C ALA A 149 1.82 -10.13 -8.38
N ALA A 150 1.38 -8.87 -8.36
CA ALA A 150 0.13 -8.38 -8.94
C ALA A 150 0.27 -8.18 -10.45
#